data_AF-X6N0Z4-F1
#
_entry.id   AF-X6N0Z4-F1
#
_cell.length_a   1.000
_cell.length_b   1.000
_cell.length_c   1.000
_cell.angle_alpha   90.00
_cell.angle_beta   90.00
_cell.angle_gamma   90.00
#
_symmetry.space_group_name_H-M   'P 1'
#
loop_
_entity.id
_entity.type
_entity.pdbx_description
1 polymer ?
#
loop_
_entity_poly.entity_id
_entity_poly.type
_entity_poly.pdbx_seq_one_letter_code
_entity_poly.pdbx_strand_id
1 'polypeptide(L)'
;MAEENPGKEEIREFLKILRPENIENVLNALYDDAQCDEMECVINQDSDEWKSVFKNAKLVVAQQRKLLSEVNKLRKSNKMDPLSMKDSVWNNTSKVIFSQKDWEVLKNFLLIISNDSIQAQYKNTSM
;
A
#
# COMPACT_ATOMS: atom_id res chain seq x y z
N MET A 1 -24.29 -5.86 -25.90
CA MET A 1 -24.52 -4.83 -24.88
C MET A 1 -24.44 -5.56 -23.55
N ALA A 2 -23.31 -5.46 -22.85
CA ALA A 2 -23.20 -6.07 -21.54
C ALA A 2 -24.03 -5.21 -20.58
N GLU A 3 -25.03 -5.80 -19.94
CA GLU A 3 -25.75 -5.15 -18.86
C GLU A 3 -24.73 -4.80 -17.77
N GLU A 4 -24.44 -3.52 -17.58
CA GLU A 4 -23.62 -3.07 -16.46
C GLU A 4 -24.36 -3.46 -15.19
N ASN A 5 -23.82 -4.46 -14.49
CA ASN A 5 -24.38 -4.96 -13.24
C ASN A 5 -24.42 -3.80 -12.24
N PRO A 6 -25.59 -3.37 -11.74
CA PRO A 6 -25.72 -2.15 -10.92
C PRO A 6 -24.84 -2.18 -9.67
N GLY A 7 -24.59 -3.37 -9.09
CA GLY A 7 -23.66 -3.53 -7.97
C GLY A 7 -22.21 -3.17 -8.32
N LYS A 8 -21.81 -3.34 -9.59
CA LYS A 8 -20.47 -2.99 -10.09
C LYS A 8 -20.24 -1.51 -10.18
N GLU A 9 -21.26 -0.76 -10.55
CA GLU A 9 -21.13 0.68 -10.58
C GLU A 9 -21.06 1.24 -9.14
N GLU A 10 -21.84 0.69 -8.20
CA GLU A 10 -21.77 1.09 -6.80
C GLU A 10 -20.39 0.84 -6.17
N ILE A 11 -19.82 -0.35 -6.39
CA ILE A 11 -18.46 -0.68 -5.92
C ILE A 11 -17.43 0.23 -6.61
N ARG A 12 -17.55 0.47 -7.92
CA ARG A 12 -16.65 1.36 -8.65
C ARG A 12 -16.68 2.79 -8.10
N GLU A 13 -17.87 3.32 -7.82
CA GLU A 13 -18.03 4.64 -7.18
C GLU A 13 -17.36 4.67 -5.80
N PHE A 14 -17.56 3.64 -4.98
CA PHE A 14 -16.89 3.51 -3.69
C PHE A 14 -15.36 3.50 -3.81
N LEU A 15 -14.82 2.82 -4.83
CA LEU A 15 -13.38 2.72 -5.08
C LEU A 15 -12.74 4.02 -5.60
N LYS A 16 -13.50 5.06 -5.97
CA LYS A 16 -12.94 6.38 -6.38
C LYS A 16 -12.13 7.09 -5.31
N ILE A 17 -12.17 6.60 -4.07
CA ILE A 17 -11.23 7.01 -3.02
C ILE A 17 -9.78 6.64 -3.34
N LEU A 18 -9.56 5.62 -4.16
CA LEU A 18 -8.24 5.19 -4.59
C LEU A 18 -7.76 6.04 -5.75
N ARG A 19 -6.48 5.91 -6.08
CA ARG A 19 -5.97 6.50 -7.32
C ARG A 19 -6.57 5.77 -8.53
N PRO A 20 -6.88 6.47 -9.63
CA PRO A 20 -7.53 5.88 -10.80
C PRO A 20 -6.87 4.60 -11.33
N GLU A 21 -5.53 4.55 -11.31
CA GLU A 21 -4.76 3.39 -11.77
C GLU A 21 -4.98 2.10 -10.95
N ASN A 22 -5.54 2.22 -9.75
CA ASN A 22 -5.79 1.10 -8.86
C ASN A 22 -7.25 0.63 -8.87
N ILE A 23 -8.19 1.43 -9.38
CA ILE A 23 -9.62 1.15 -9.29
C ILE A 23 -9.95 -0.14 -10.03
N GLU A 24 -9.56 -0.26 -11.30
CA GLU A 24 -9.84 -1.45 -12.11
C GLU A 24 -9.17 -2.71 -11.54
N ASN A 25 -7.97 -2.59 -10.97
CA ASN A 25 -7.27 -3.74 -10.39
C ASN A 25 -8.00 -4.27 -9.14
N VAL A 26 -8.50 -3.38 -8.29
CA VAL A 26 -9.28 -3.78 -7.10
C VAL A 26 -10.64 -4.29 -7.50
N LEU A 27 -11.29 -3.65 -8.47
CA LEU A 27 -12.57 -4.10 -9.01
C LEU A 27 -12.43 -5.53 -9.54
N ASN A 28 -11.47 -5.78 -10.44
CA ASN A 28 -11.26 -7.13 -10.98
C ASN A 28 -10.93 -8.15 -9.88
N ALA A 29 -10.11 -7.80 -8.88
CA ALA A 29 -9.84 -8.72 -7.77
C ALA A 29 -11.08 -9.04 -6.92
N LEU A 30 -12.00 -8.09 -6.73
CA LEU A 30 -13.27 -8.33 -6.05
C LEU A 30 -14.20 -9.22 -6.89
N TYR A 31 -14.33 -8.95 -8.19
CA TYR A 31 -15.22 -9.70 -9.07
C TYR A 31 -14.70 -11.09 -9.43
N ASP A 32 -13.48 -11.16 -9.95
CA ASP A 32 -12.94 -12.37 -10.56
C ASP A 32 -12.42 -13.36 -9.52
N ASP A 33 -11.79 -12.86 -8.45
CA ASP A 33 -11.18 -13.73 -7.44
C ASP A 33 -12.11 -13.99 -6.25
N ALA A 34 -12.81 -12.95 -5.77
CA ALA A 34 -13.66 -13.05 -4.58
C ALA A 34 -15.14 -13.24 -4.90
N GLN A 35 -15.54 -13.25 -6.18
CA GLN A 35 -16.94 -13.37 -6.60
C GLN A 35 -17.86 -12.36 -5.89
N CYS A 36 -17.33 -11.15 -5.68
CA CYS A 36 -17.92 -10.11 -4.86
C CYS A 36 -18.47 -9.00 -5.76
N ASP A 37 -19.74 -9.15 -6.13
CA ASP A 37 -20.39 -8.31 -7.13
C ASP A 37 -21.33 -7.23 -6.57
N GLU A 38 -21.54 -7.23 -5.25
CA GLU A 38 -22.40 -6.29 -4.53
C GLU A 38 -21.69 -5.66 -3.33
N MET A 39 -22.13 -4.45 -2.94
CA MET A 39 -21.53 -3.71 -1.83
C MET A 39 -21.66 -4.41 -0.48
N GLU A 40 -22.73 -5.20 -0.30
CA GLU A 40 -22.92 -6.03 0.88
C GLU A 40 -21.80 -7.06 1.03
N CYS A 41 -21.39 -7.70 -0.07
CA CYS A 41 -20.25 -8.62 -0.05
C CYS A 41 -18.96 -7.88 0.36
N VAL A 42 -18.70 -6.70 -0.20
CA VAL A 42 -17.50 -5.88 0.12
C VAL A 42 -17.42 -5.56 1.61
N ILE A 43 -18.56 -5.23 2.23
CA ILE A 43 -18.64 -4.93 3.66
C ILE A 43 -18.43 -6.19 4.51
N ASN A 44 -18.99 -7.33 4.08
CA ASN A 44 -18.98 -8.58 4.83
C ASN A 44 -17.65 -9.34 4.77
N GLN A 45 -16.79 -9.06 3.78
CA GLN A 45 -15.51 -9.73 3.66
C GLN A 45 -14.68 -9.71 4.95
N ASP A 46 -14.03 -10.82 5.26
CA ASP A 46 -13.13 -10.94 6.39
C ASP A 46 -11.72 -10.41 6.09
N SER A 47 -10.85 -10.44 7.10
CA SER A 47 -9.50 -9.90 6.96
C SER A 47 -8.63 -10.68 5.97
N ASP A 48 -8.84 -11.98 5.79
CA ASP A 48 -8.06 -12.83 4.90
C ASP A 48 -8.53 -12.72 3.45
N GLU A 49 -9.84 -12.56 3.24
CA GLU A 49 -10.41 -12.26 1.93
C GLU A 49 -9.89 -10.92 1.40
N TRP A 50 -9.90 -9.88 2.24
CA TRP A 50 -9.28 -8.59 1.89
C TRP A 50 -7.77 -8.73 1.59
N LYS A 51 -7.05 -9.65 2.28
CA LYS A 51 -5.63 -9.92 1.98
C LYS A 51 -5.44 -10.45 0.58
N SER A 52 -6.31 -11.37 0.17
CA SER A 52 -6.32 -11.89 -1.20
C SER A 52 -6.56 -10.77 -2.20
N VAL A 53 -7.59 -9.94 -1.99
CA VAL A 53 -7.94 -8.83 -2.88
C VAL A 53 -6.77 -7.87 -3.06
N PHE A 54 -6.13 -7.41 -1.98
CA PHE A 54 -5.02 -6.45 -2.12
C PHE A 54 -3.77 -7.07 -2.77
N LYS A 55 -3.52 -8.36 -2.54
CA LYS A 55 -2.42 -9.09 -3.16
C LYS A 55 -2.64 -9.20 -4.68
N ASN A 56 -3.84 -9.57 -5.10
CA ASN A 56 -4.18 -9.76 -6.51
C ASN A 56 -4.26 -8.43 -7.25
N ALA A 57 -4.84 -7.41 -6.61
CA ALA A 57 -4.87 -6.03 -7.11
C ALA A 57 -3.49 -5.33 -7.08
N LYS A 58 -2.46 -5.98 -6.49
CA LYS A 58 -1.11 -5.42 -6.29
C LYS A 58 -1.12 -4.05 -5.63
N LEU A 59 -2.04 -3.86 -4.69
CA LEU A 59 -2.32 -2.57 -4.08
C LEU A 59 -1.18 -2.19 -3.11
N VAL A 60 -0.64 -0.97 -3.21
CA VAL A 60 0.39 -0.52 -2.27
C VAL A 60 -0.19 -0.28 -0.88
N VAL A 61 0.60 -0.50 0.19
CA VAL A 61 0.17 -0.43 1.61
C VAL A 61 -0.60 0.86 1.94
N ALA A 62 -0.21 2.01 1.39
CA ALA A 62 -0.92 3.26 1.62
C ALA A 62 -2.36 3.24 1.08
N GLN A 63 -2.58 2.64 -0.10
CA GLN A 63 -3.89 2.49 -0.71
C GLN A 63 -4.71 1.40 -0.01
N GLN A 64 -4.08 0.30 0.41
CA GLN A 64 -4.70 -0.74 1.24
C GLN A 64 -5.31 -0.16 2.53
N ARG A 65 -4.52 0.64 3.27
CA ARG A 65 -4.99 1.31 4.50
C ARG A 65 -6.12 2.28 4.22
N LYS A 66 -6.07 3.00 3.10
CA LYS A 66 -7.12 3.95 2.72
C LYS A 66 -8.44 3.23 2.44
N LEU A 67 -8.39 2.18 1.63
CA LEU A 67 -9.56 1.37 1.30
C LEU A 67 -10.17 0.72 2.55
N LEU A 68 -9.35 0.05 3.35
CA LEU A 68 -9.80 -0.66 4.54
C LEU A 68 -10.34 0.31 5.62
N SER A 69 -9.84 1.55 5.67
CA SER A 69 -10.40 2.61 6.51
C SER A 69 -11.83 2.98 6.10
N GLU A 70 -12.11 3.11 4.80
CA GLU A 70 -13.47 3.41 4.32
C GLU A 70 -14.40 2.20 4.50
N VAL A 71 -13.92 0.98 4.26
CA VAL A 71 -14.67 -0.26 4.56
C VAL A 71 -15.03 -0.32 6.05
N ASN A 72 -14.10 0.00 6.93
CA ASN A 72 -14.36 0.03 8.38
C ASN A 72 -15.37 1.11 8.80
N LYS A 73 -15.44 2.24 8.10
CA LYS A 73 -16.52 3.23 8.33
C LYS A 73 -17.88 2.65 7.96
N LEU A 74 -17.97 1.96 6.82
CA LEU A 74 -19.20 1.29 6.40
C LEU A 74 -19.60 0.16 7.36
N ARG A 75 -18.66 -0.69 7.75
CA ARG A 75 -18.90 -1.74 8.77
C ARG A 75 -19.42 -1.15 10.07
N LYS A 76 -18.82 -0.05 10.54
CA LYS A 76 -19.29 0.66 11.74
C LYS A 76 -20.71 1.19 11.57
N SER A 77 -21.04 1.80 10.43
CA SER A 77 -22.41 2.25 10.12
C SER A 77 -23.41 1.09 10.13
N ASN A 78 -22.97 -0.10 9.71
CA ASN A 78 -23.74 -1.34 9.74
C ASN A 78 -23.66 -2.12 11.08
N LYS A 79 -23.10 -1.51 12.15
CA LYS A 79 -22.93 -2.12 13.47
C LYS A 79 -22.09 -3.41 13.48
N MET A 80 -21.17 -3.54 12.54
CA MET A 80 -20.22 -4.64 12.44
C MET A 80 -18.86 -4.25 13.03
N ASP A 81 -18.12 -5.25 13.51
CA ASP A 81 -16.78 -5.05 14.02
C ASP A 81 -15.81 -4.63 12.90
N PRO A 82 -14.92 -3.67 13.18
CA PRO A 82 -13.92 -3.23 12.21
C PRO A 82 -12.87 -4.31 11.98
N LEU A 83 -12.41 -4.40 10.73
CA LEU A 83 -11.29 -5.25 10.34
C LEU A 83 -9.98 -4.69 10.90
N SER A 84 -9.15 -5.58 11.45
CA SER A 84 -7.88 -5.22 12.05
C SER A 84 -6.80 -5.02 10.99
N MET A 85 -6.15 -3.85 11.02
CA MET A 85 -4.92 -3.61 10.25
C MET A 85 -3.65 -4.08 10.98
N LYS A 86 -3.78 -4.59 12.21
CA LYS A 86 -2.65 -4.88 13.09
C LYS A 86 -2.00 -6.23 12.81
N ASP A 87 -2.64 -7.10 12.05
CA ASP A 87 -2.06 -8.38 11.70
C ASP A 87 -0.89 -8.14 10.75
N SER A 88 0.30 -8.38 11.27
CA SER A 88 1.63 -8.12 10.72
C SER A 88 1.92 -8.70 9.34
N VAL A 89 0.96 -9.38 8.71
CA VAL A 89 1.06 -10.02 7.38
C VAL A 89 0.90 -9.03 6.23
N TRP A 90 0.32 -7.85 6.45
CA TRP A 90 0.18 -6.83 5.40
C TRP A 90 1.49 -6.10 5.06
N ASN A 91 2.50 -6.20 5.92
CA ASN A 91 3.82 -5.61 5.74
C ASN A 91 4.76 -6.58 5.01
N ASN A 92 4.53 -6.85 3.73
CA ASN A 92 5.59 -7.40 2.86
C ASN A 92 6.19 -6.31 1.97
N THR A 93 6.42 -5.15 2.57
CA THR A 93 7.36 -4.16 2.05
C THR A 93 8.32 -3.84 3.18
N SER A 94 9.57 -4.25 2.99
CA SER A 94 10.74 -3.83 3.75
C SER A 94 10.80 -2.30 3.75
N LYS A 95 10.04 -1.65 4.63
CA LYS A 95 10.25 -0.26 4.95
C LYS A 95 11.44 -0.27 5.89
N VAL A 96 12.65 -0.15 5.32
CA VAL A 96 13.80 0.27 6.10
C VAL A 96 13.45 1.67 6.58
N ILE A 97 12.90 1.75 7.78
CA ILE A 97 12.72 3.00 8.48
C ILE A 97 14.13 3.38 8.90
N PHE A 98 14.83 4.11 8.02
CA PHE A 98 16.10 4.73 8.37
C PHE A 98 15.85 5.63 9.58
N SER A 99 16.44 5.26 10.71
CA SER A 99 16.44 6.05 11.92
C SER A 99 17.26 7.32 11.68
N GLN A 100 16.97 8.40 12.40
CA GLN A 100 17.78 9.63 12.35
C GLN A 100 19.27 9.35 12.66
N LYS A 101 19.55 8.30 13.43
CA LYS A 101 20.90 7.80 13.71
C LYS A 101 21.60 7.22 12.48
N ASP A 102 20.85 6.56 11.60
CA ASP A 102 21.39 5.96 10.37
C ASP A 102 21.80 7.04 9.36
N TRP A 103 21.17 8.23 9.43
CA TRP A 103 21.58 9.38 8.64
C TRP A 103 22.94 9.95 9.09
N GLU A 104 23.22 9.97 10.39
CA GLU A 104 24.52 10.44 10.89
C GLU A 104 25.66 9.48 10.52
N VAL A 105 25.39 8.17 10.47
CA VAL A 105 26.36 7.18 9.99
C VAL A 105 26.67 7.36 8.50
N LEU A 106 25.64 7.56 7.67
CA LEU A 106 25.85 7.81 6.23
C LEU A 106 26.54 9.14 5.94
N LYS A 107 26.25 10.20 6.71
CA LYS A 107 26.98 11.48 6.61
C LYS A 107 28.46 11.30 6.94
N ASN A 108 28.78 10.60 8.02
CA ASN A 108 30.18 10.35 8.37
C ASN A 108 30.90 9.49 7.32
N PHE A 109 30.22 8.50 6.74
CA PHE A 109 30.79 7.68 5.67
C PHE A 109 31.07 8.49 4.39
N LEU A 110 30.13 9.37 3.99
CA LEU A 110 30.32 10.29 2.85
C LEU A 110 31.43 11.31 3.09
N LEU A 111 31.60 11.79 4.33
CA LEU A 111 32.71 12.67 4.73
C LEU A 111 34.08 11.96 4.64
N ILE A 112 34.16 10.69 5.00
CA ILE A 112 35.41 9.90 4.90
C ILE A 112 35.84 9.75 3.43
N ILE A 113 34.92 9.37 2.54
CA ILE A 113 35.21 9.19 1.10
C ILE A 113 35.65 10.52 0.44
N SER A 114 35.06 11.63 0.89
CA SER A 114 35.42 12.97 0.41
C SER A 114 36.82 13.41 0.86
N ASN A 115 37.25 13.00 2.05
CA ASN A 115 38.60 13.30 2.56
C ASN A 115 39.70 12.46 1.91
N ASP A 116 39.43 11.19 1.56
CA ASP A 116 40.40 10.36 0.84
C ASP A 116 40.67 10.88 -0.58
N SER A 117 39.66 11.44 -1.25
CA SER A 117 39.85 12.07 -2.57
C SER A 117 40.70 13.34 -2.52
N ILE A 118 40.67 14.10 -1.42
CA ILE A 118 41.47 15.31 -1.25
C ILE A 118 42.94 14.94 -0.95
N GLN A 119 43.20 13.94 -0.12
CA GLN A 119 44.59 13.51 0.19
C GLN A 119 45.32 12.89 -1.01
N ALA A 120 44.59 12.29 -1.97
CA ALA A 120 45.17 11.72 -3.19
C ALA A 120 45.64 12.78 -4.20
N GLN A 121 45.08 14.00 -4.19
CA GLN A 121 45.48 15.07 -5.11
C GLN A 121 46.69 15.90 -4.62
N TYR A 122 46.99 15.89 -3.32
CA TYR A 122 48.10 16.67 -2.76
C TYR A 122 49.43 15.91 -2.64
N LYS A 123 49.49 14.61 -2.98
CA LYS A 123 50.75 13.82 -2.98
C LYS A 123 51.52 13.81 -4.30
N ASN A 124 50.99 14.41 -5.38
CA ASN A 124 51.67 14.51 -6.69
C ASN A 124 52.18 15.92 -7.04
N THR A 125 52.26 16.81 -6.05
CA THR A 125 52.80 18.17 -6.22
C THR A 125 53.69 18.56 -5.04
N SER A 126 54.72 17.75 -4.80
CA SER A 126 55.97 18.21 -4.22
C SER A 126 57.10 17.49 -4.94
N MET A 127 58.01 18.29 -5.50
CA MET A 127 59.29 17.88 -6.09
C MET A 127 60.12 17.04 -5.13
#